data_AF-A0A9P1IT07-F1
#
_entry.id   AF-A0A9P1IT07-F1
#
_cell.length_a   1.000
_cell.length_b   1.000
_cell.length_c   1.000
_cell.angle_alpha   90.00
_cell.angle_beta   90.00
_cell.angle_gamma   90.00
#
_symmetry.space_group_name_H-M   'P 1'
#
loop_
_entity.id
_entity.type
_entity.pdbx_description
1 polymer ?
#
loop_
_entity_poly.entity_id
_entity_poly.type
_entity_poly.pdbx_seq_one_letter_code
_entity_poly.pdbx_strand_id
1 'polypeptide(L)'
;MMINSAPSSSEDDENKMEIAMEHLELGQQKNSTTTHLMNLPGELFAQVDQYLTLEESHHFKMADERIEFALHKNFHMYDKLFLSDDDSECRISDTTGRVPNRTFKGDNTPQIIKMLPNLKEITMIIKDVNLRRKRSKTPPNAISDCTPYSQGGYLTQLFKHISPAELKIRQLSVHVDIMIESLENVFLQCPTEDLKYAMDNLVAAQFSSFVQISICCAQIRASDDFARNFLLQGMQYALKQSAEVGAKTEFVVEPCEGYVDMTVEKGQLEYTFAFFYYNPTICDPTPEDAQPVVPLLTNYYF
;
A
#
# COMPACT_ATOMS: atom_id res chain seq x y z
N MET A 1 3.11 -52.59 78.95
CA MET A 1 3.40 -52.74 77.51
C MET A 1 3.40 -51.35 76.87
N MET A 2 4.49 -51.02 76.15
CA MET A 2 4.59 -50.08 75.01
C MET A 2 4.22 -48.60 75.27
N ILE A 3 5.17 -47.65 75.35
CA ILE A 3 6.02 -47.04 74.30
C ILE A 3 5.20 -46.47 73.13
N ASN A 4 5.17 -45.14 73.03
CA ASN A 4 5.59 -44.42 71.83
C ASN A 4 5.80 -42.92 72.11
N SER A 5 7.04 -42.50 71.90
CA SER A 5 7.55 -41.14 71.84
C SER A 5 7.44 -40.61 70.41
N ALA A 6 6.92 -39.39 70.26
CA ALA A 6 6.95 -38.62 69.01
C ALA A 6 8.29 -37.87 68.89
N PRO A 7 8.92 -37.78 67.70
CA PRO A 7 10.09 -36.95 67.50
C PRO A 7 9.74 -35.53 67.02
N SER A 8 10.57 -34.60 67.47
CA SER A 8 10.61 -33.16 67.20
C SER A 8 11.04 -32.84 65.76
N SER A 9 10.26 -32.00 65.08
CA SER A 9 10.46 -31.56 63.69
C SER A 9 10.69 -30.04 63.62
N SER A 10 11.89 -29.56 63.93
CA SER A 10 12.16 -28.11 63.81
C SER A 10 13.55 -27.73 63.30
N GLU A 11 14.52 -28.65 63.20
CA GLU A 11 15.86 -28.33 62.68
C GLU A 11 16.07 -28.73 61.20
N ASP A 12 15.25 -29.66 60.66
CA ASP A 12 15.35 -30.12 59.27
C ASP A 12 14.65 -29.20 58.25
N ASP A 13 13.83 -28.24 58.70
CA ASP A 13 13.08 -27.35 57.82
C ASP A 13 13.78 -26.00 57.60
N GLU A 14 14.56 -25.49 58.57
CA GLU A 14 15.41 -24.30 58.36
C GLU A 14 16.53 -24.55 57.35
N ASN A 15 17.17 -25.73 57.42
CA ASN A 15 18.26 -26.10 56.52
C ASN A 15 17.77 -26.33 55.07
N LYS A 16 16.50 -26.75 54.89
CA LYS A 16 15.87 -26.84 53.55
C LYS A 16 15.51 -25.46 52.98
N MET A 17 15.20 -24.50 53.85
CA MET A 17 14.83 -23.14 53.44
C MET A 17 16.09 -22.33 53.06
N GLU A 18 17.21 -22.55 53.74
CA GLU A 18 18.51 -21.95 53.40
C GLU A 18 19.06 -22.52 52.08
N ILE A 19 18.98 -23.83 51.84
CA ILE A 19 19.34 -24.45 50.55
C ILE A 19 18.39 -24.03 49.41
N ALA A 20 17.10 -23.83 49.69
CA ALA A 20 16.15 -23.32 48.71
C ALA A 20 16.39 -21.85 48.36
N MET A 21 16.83 -21.03 49.33
CA MET A 21 17.27 -19.65 49.10
C MET A 21 18.59 -19.59 48.32
N GLU A 22 19.56 -20.43 48.63
CA GLU A 22 20.83 -20.51 47.90
C GLU A 22 20.59 -21.00 46.46
N HIS A 23 19.64 -21.91 46.23
CA HIS A 23 19.19 -22.29 44.88
C HIS A 23 18.34 -21.23 44.16
N LEU A 24 17.66 -20.34 44.88
CA LEU A 24 16.97 -19.16 44.31
C LEU A 24 17.96 -18.04 43.95
N GLU A 25 19.02 -17.84 44.74
CA GLU A 25 20.10 -16.87 44.46
C GLU A 25 21.03 -17.38 43.33
N LEU A 26 21.34 -18.68 43.28
CA LEU A 26 22.03 -19.31 42.14
C LEU A 26 21.13 -19.45 40.91
N GLY A 27 19.80 -19.49 41.09
CA GLY A 27 18.79 -19.45 40.02
C GLY A 27 18.60 -18.07 39.39
N GLN A 28 19.00 -16.99 40.08
CA GLN A 28 19.01 -15.64 39.52
C GLN A 28 20.24 -15.35 38.65
N GLN A 29 21.24 -16.25 38.61
CA GLN A 29 22.44 -16.09 37.80
C GLN A 29 22.42 -16.81 36.44
N LYS A 30 21.31 -17.45 36.05
CA LYS A 30 21.16 -18.06 34.72
C LYS A 30 19.83 -17.69 34.08
N ASN A 31 19.80 -16.49 33.51
CA ASN A 31 19.44 -16.25 32.10
C ASN A 31 19.70 -14.77 31.75
N SER A 32 20.94 -14.32 31.97
CA SER A 32 21.50 -13.13 31.32
C SER A 32 21.94 -13.49 29.91
N THR A 33 21.01 -13.82 29.03
CA THR A 33 21.25 -13.85 27.57
C THR A 33 20.89 -12.51 26.90
N THR A 34 20.60 -11.48 27.69
CA THR A 34 20.23 -10.13 27.22
C THR A 34 21.41 -9.22 26.87
N THR A 35 22.66 -9.71 26.88
CA THR A 35 23.85 -8.83 27.00
C THR A 35 24.90 -8.97 25.90
N HIS A 36 24.48 -9.17 24.64
CA HIS A 36 25.37 -8.94 23.50
C HIS A 36 24.83 -7.92 22.50
N LEU A 37 23.54 -7.98 22.15
CA LEU A 37 22.94 -7.05 21.19
C LEU A 37 22.92 -5.61 21.74
N MET A 38 22.63 -5.45 23.04
CA MET A 38 22.58 -4.12 23.67
C MET A 38 23.97 -3.51 23.92
N ASN A 39 25.05 -4.24 23.67
CA ASN A 39 26.40 -3.67 23.72
C ASN A 39 26.86 -3.14 22.35
N LEU A 40 26.03 -3.30 21.30
CA LEU A 40 26.34 -2.79 19.98
C LEU A 40 26.27 -1.24 19.96
N PRO A 41 27.20 -0.57 19.24
CA PRO A 41 27.07 0.84 18.90
C PRO A 41 25.79 1.11 18.09
N GLY A 42 25.25 2.33 18.21
CA GLY A 42 24.00 2.71 17.52
C GLY A 42 24.09 2.62 16.00
N GLU A 43 25.29 2.79 15.44
CA GLU A 43 25.57 2.64 14.02
C GLU A 43 25.29 1.22 13.51
N LEU A 44 25.50 0.21 14.35
CA LEU A 44 25.18 -1.18 13.98
C LEU A 44 23.67 -1.43 13.98
N PHE A 45 22.90 -0.77 14.86
CA PHE A 45 21.44 -0.80 14.76
C PHE A 45 20.96 -0.21 13.45
N ALA A 46 21.55 0.91 13.01
CA ALA A 46 21.23 1.52 11.71
C ALA A 46 21.61 0.61 10.54
N GLN A 47 22.71 -0.15 10.63
CA GLN A 47 23.08 -1.13 9.60
C GLN A 47 22.12 -2.31 9.54
N VAL A 48 21.71 -2.87 10.69
CA VAL A 48 20.70 -3.94 10.72
C VAL A 48 19.38 -3.46 10.15
N ASP A 49 18.94 -2.25 10.53
CA ASP A 49 17.69 -1.63 10.10
C ASP A 49 17.56 -1.46 8.58
N GLN A 50 18.68 -1.40 7.83
CA GLN A 50 18.67 -1.29 6.37
C GLN A 50 18.17 -2.56 5.65
N TYR A 51 18.21 -3.71 6.33
CA TYR A 51 17.79 -5.00 5.76
C TYR A 51 16.37 -5.41 6.17
N LEU A 52 15.71 -4.60 6.99
CA LEU A 52 14.38 -4.88 7.52
C LEU A 52 13.31 -4.27 6.62
N THR A 53 12.15 -4.94 6.52
CA THR A 53 10.94 -4.29 6.01
C THR A 53 10.53 -3.14 6.93
N LEU A 54 9.57 -2.33 6.49
CA LEU A 54 9.05 -1.25 7.31
C LEU A 54 8.46 -1.75 8.64
N GLU A 55 7.67 -2.82 8.60
CA GLU A 55 7.06 -3.43 9.79
C GLU A 55 8.11 -4.02 10.72
N GLU A 56 9.11 -4.71 10.18
CA GLU A 56 10.21 -5.27 10.95
C GLU A 56 11.03 -4.16 11.62
N SER A 57 11.32 -3.08 10.90
CA SER A 57 11.97 -1.88 11.45
C SER A 57 11.16 -1.25 12.58
N HIS A 58 9.85 -1.14 12.41
CA HIS A 58 8.97 -0.63 13.46
C HIS A 58 9.00 -1.52 14.71
N HIS A 59 8.88 -2.84 14.56
CA HIS A 59 8.99 -3.77 15.69
C HIS A 59 10.38 -3.74 16.33
N PHE A 60 11.43 -3.60 15.53
CA PHE A 60 12.81 -3.50 16.02
C PHE A 60 13.02 -2.25 16.89
N LYS A 61 12.45 -1.11 16.49
CA LYS A 61 12.43 0.12 17.31
C LYS A 61 11.72 -0.07 18.63
N MET A 62 10.61 -0.81 18.64
CA MET A 62 9.83 -1.06 19.88
C MET A 62 10.48 -2.08 20.82
N ALA A 63 11.55 -2.77 20.39
CA ALA A 63 12.18 -3.80 21.21
C ALA A 63 13.02 -3.23 22.37
N ASP A 64 13.59 -2.02 22.22
CA ASP A 64 14.44 -1.39 23.23
C ASP A 64 14.57 0.13 23.02
N GLU A 65 14.55 0.92 24.09
CA GLU A 65 14.64 2.39 24.06
C GLU A 65 15.92 2.90 23.36
N ARG A 66 17.03 2.17 23.44
CA ARG A 66 18.28 2.55 22.77
C ARG A 66 18.18 2.38 21.26
N ILE A 67 17.48 1.35 20.80
CA ILE A 67 17.24 1.13 19.37
C ILE A 67 16.29 2.21 18.86
N GLU A 68 15.23 2.50 19.61
CA GLU A 68 14.33 3.62 19.31
C GLU A 68 15.10 4.94 19.17
N PHE A 69 15.96 5.26 20.15
CA PHE A 69 16.78 6.47 20.12
C PHE A 69 17.74 6.51 18.92
N ALA A 70 18.43 5.39 18.64
CA ALA A 70 19.34 5.30 17.50
C ALA A 70 18.61 5.47 16.14
N LEU A 71 17.38 4.97 16.05
CA LEU A 71 16.59 4.95 14.81
C LEU A 71 15.50 6.04 14.77
N HIS A 72 15.50 7.01 15.68
CA HIS A 72 14.40 7.99 15.82
C HIS A 72 14.08 8.75 14.51
N LYS A 73 15.07 8.95 13.64
CA LYS A 73 14.95 9.65 12.34
C LYS A 73 14.96 8.73 11.12
N ASN A 74 14.97 7.41 11.30
CA ASN A 74 15.16 6.47 10.19
C ASN A 74 14.12 6.62 9.07
N PHE A 75 12.89 7.04 9.41
CA PHE A 75 11.83 7.28 8.43
C PHE A 75 11.78 8.69 7.83
N HIS A 76 12.60 9.63 8.31
CA HIS A 76 12.59 11.03 7.82
C HIS A 76 13.15 11.17 6.41
N MET A 77 13.94 10.21 5.94
CA MET A 77 14.56 10.28 4.62
C MET A 77 13.60 9.88 3.49
N TYR A 78 12.54 9.14 3.81
CA TYR A 78 11.59 8.66 2.82
C TYR A 78 10.53 9.74 2.54
N ASP A 79 10.39 10.08 1.26
CA ASP A 79 9.44 11.10 0.80
C ASP A 79 8.50 10.63 -0.31
N LYS A 80 8.62 9.37 -0.75
CA LYS A 80 7.67 8.73 -1.66
C LYS A 80 7.15 7.42 -1.09
N LEU A 81 5.86 7.18 -1.26
CA LEU A 81 5.19 5.91 -1.01
C LEU A 81 4.66 5.36 -2.32
N PHE A 82 5.05 4.13 -2.64
CA PHE A 82 4.58 3.37 -3.79
C PHE A 82 3.79 2.15 -3.30
N LEU A 83 2.57 2.02 -3.80
CA LEU A 83 1.63 0.97 -3.44
C LEU A 83 1.23 0.20 -4.70
N SER A 84 1.24 -1.12 -4.59
CA SER A 84 0.85 -2.06 -5.64
C SER A 84 -0.20 -3.04 -5.12
N ASP A 85 -0.87 -3.75 -6.02
CA ASP A 85 -1.66 -4.94 -5.69
C ASP A 85 -0.79 -6.16 -5.31
N ASP A 86 0.50 -6.12 -5.66
CA ASP A 86 1.52 -7.05 -5.18
C ASP A 86 2.31 -6.45 -4.00
N ASP A 87 2.18 -7.06 -2.81
CA ASP A 87 2.90 -6.67 -1.59
C ASP A 87 4.43 -6.64 -1.77
N SER A 88 4.99 -7.43 -2.68
CA SER A 88 6.43 -7.43 -2.95
C SER A 88 6.91 -6.17 -3.67
N GLU A 89 6.00 -5.43 -4.31
CA GLU A 89 6.30 -4.19 -5.02
C GLU A 89 6.01 -2.94 -4.17
N CYS A 90 5.19 -3.07 -3.12
CA CYS A 90 4.90 -2.01 -2.15
C CYS A 90 6.19 -1.53 -1.47
N ARG A 91 6.51 -0.24 -1.61
CA ARG A 91 7.77 0.32 -1.08
C ARG A 91 7.73 1.79 -0.74
N ILE A 92 8.56 2.20 0.20
CA ILE A 92 8.90 3.59 0.46
C ILE A 92 10.28 3.90 -0.15
N SER A 93 10.45 5.11 -0.67
CA SER A 93 11.71 5.54 -1.28
C SER A 93 12.04 6.99 -0.98
N ASP A 94 13.32 7.31 -1.08
CA ASP A 94 13.87 8.67 -1.01
C ASP A 94 14.13 9.18 -2.42
N THR A 95 13.58 10.34 -2.76
CA THR A 95 13.78 11.00 -4.05
C THR A 95 15.26 11.26 -4.35
N THR A 96 16.10 11.44 -3.32
CA THR A 96 17.54 11.66 -3.50
C THR A 96 18.33 10.37 -3.72
N GLY A 97 17.70 9.20 -3.55
CA GLY A 97 18.32 7.89 -3.72
C GLY A 97 19.44 7.57 -2.73
N ARG A 98 19.53 8.30 -1.61
CA ARG A 98 20.62 8.13 -0.63
C ARG A 98 20.38 6.95 0.31
N VAL A 99 19.12 6.60 0.53
CA VAL A 99 18.74 5.43 1.35
C VAL A 99 18.08 4.36 0.49
N PRO A 100 18.30 3.08 0.81
CA PRO A 100 17.65 1.98 0.09
C PRO A 100 16.14 2.03 0.30
N ASN A 101 15.41 1.58 -0.72
CA ASN A 101 13.96 1.38 -0.63
C ASN A 101 13.65 0.36 0.46
N ARG A 102 12.51 0.52 1.13
CA ARG A 102 12.00 -0.50 2.06
C ARG A 102 10.65 -0.97 1.61
N THR A 103 10.47 -2.29 1.61
CA THR A 103 9.19 -2.92 1.32
C THR A 103 8.27 -2.88 2.53
N PHE A 104 6.98 -2.99 2.28
CA PHE A 104 5.94 -3.05 3.32
C PHE A 104 4.72 -3.80 2.79
N LYS A 105 3.82 -4.23 3.68
CA LYS A 105 2.55 -4.85 3.28
C LYS A 105 1.48 -3.80 3.01
N GLY A 106 0.78 -3.90 1.88
CA GLY A 106 -0.20 -2.91 1.43
C GLY A 106 -1.29 -2.59 2.48
N ASP A 107 -1.67 -3.57 3.29
CA ASP A 107 -2.68 -3.43 4.36
C ASP A 107 -2.32 -2.37 5.43
N ASN A 108 -1.03 -2.07 5.60
CA ASN A 108 -0.53 -1.11 6.57
C ASN A 108 -0.45 0.33 6.04
N THR A 109 -0.90 0.57 4.80
CA THR A 109 -0.69 1.86 4.11
C THR A 109 -1.15 3.08 4.93
N PRO A 110 -2.35 3.10 5.55
CA PRO A 110 -2.76 4.26 6.34
C PRO A 110 -1.83 4.55 7.52
N GLN A 111 -1.33 3.52 8.19
CA GLN A 111 -0.39 3.65 9.29
C GLN A 111 0.95 4.18 8.78
N ILE A 112 1.41 3.68 7.64
CA ILE A 112 2.68 4.10 7.02
C ILE A 112 2.62 5.57 6.61
N ILE A 113 1.53 6.03 6.00
CA ILE A 113 1.36 7.46 5.66
C ILE A 113 1.58 8.34 6.90
N LYS A 114 1.09 7.93 8.08
CA LYS A 114 1.26 8.67 9.34
C LYS A 114 2.70 8.60 9.89
N MET A 115 3.45 7.55 9.57
CA MET A 115 4.82 7.35 10.03
C MET A 115 5.88 8.12 9.22
N LEU A 116 5.51 8.65 8.04
CA LEU A 116 6.42 9.33 7.12
C LEU A 116 6.28 10.86 7.21
N PRO A 117 7.03 11.54 8.10
CA PRO A 117 6.83 12.97 8.36
C PRO A 117 7.18 13.88 7.17
N ASN A 118 8.01 13.38 6.24
CA ASN A 118 8.47 14.11 5.06
C ASN A 118 7.85 13.56 3.76
N LEU A 119 6.75 12.80 3.85
CA LEU A 119 6.05 12.28 2.68
C LEU A 119 5.63 13.43 1.75
N LYS A 120 5.98 13.31 0.46
CA LYS A 120 5.65 14.27 -0.59
C LYS A 120 4.82 13.65 -1.70
N GLU A 121 5.00 12.37 -1.99
CA GLU A 121 4.34 11.73 -3.12
C GLU A 121 3.77 10.37 -2.72
N ILE A 122 2.51 10.14 -3.10
CA ILE A 122 1.84 8.85 -2.98
C ILE A 122 1.53 8.38 -4.40
N THR A 123 2.02 7.22 -4.79
CA THR A 123 1.71 6.57 -6.06
C THR A 123 1.11 5.21 -5.78
N MET A 124 -0.06 4.94 -6.37
CA MET A 124 -0.72 3.65 -6.32
C MET A 124 -0.92 3.15 -7.75
N ILE A 125 -0.45 1.93 -8.04
CA ILE A 125 -0.66 1.26 -9.32
C ILE A 125 -1.30 -0.09 -9.04
N ILE A 126 -2.48 -0.35 -9.60
CA ILE A 126 -3.21 -1.60 -9.42
C ILE A 126 -3.45 -2.22 -10.79
N LYS A 127 -3.05 -3.48 -10.99
CA LYS A 127 -3.16 -4.16 -12.30
C LYS A 127 -4.01 -5.43 -12.27
N ASP A 128 -3.92 -6.25 -11.23
CA ASP A 128 -4.69 -7.50 -11.13
C ASP A 128 -6.01 -7.30 -10.38
N VAL A 129 -6.97 -6.66 -11.05
CA VAL A 129 -8.29 -6.40 -10.46
C VAL A 129 -9.22 -7.58 -10.67
N ASN A 130 -9.54 -8.29 -9.58
CA ASN A 130 -10.51 -9.38 -9.62
C ASN A 130 -11.97 -8.86 -9.58
N LEU A 131 -12.50 -8.52 -10.75
CA LEU A 131 -13.89 -8.07 -10.93
C LEU A 131 -14.96 -9.13 -10.56
N ARG A 132 -14.58 -10.41 -10.42
CA ARG A 132 -15.51 -11.48 -10.02
C ARG A 132 -15.73 -11.53 -8.51
N ARG A 133 -14.88 -10.88 -7.71
CA ARG A 133 -15.14 -10.70 -6.27
C ARG A 133 -16.41 -9.87 -6.14
N LYS A 134 -17.48 -10.51 -5.68
CA LYS A 134 -18.81 -9.92 -5.52
C LYS A 134 -18.69 -8.57 -4.81
N ARG A 135 -19.59 -7.63 -5.14
CA ARG A 135 -19.91 -6.42 -4.37
C ARG A 135 -20.20 -6.82 -2.91
N SER A 136 -19.15 -7.00 -2.13
CA SER A 136 -19.20 -7.31 -0.71
C SER A 136 -19.76 -6.06 -0.03
N LYS A 137 -20.82 -6.22 0.76
CA LYS A 137 -21.32 -5.13 1.62
C LYS A 137 -20.34 -4.82 2.75
N THR A 138 -19.45 -5.76 3.06
CA THR A 138 -18.36 -5.56 4.01
C THR A 138 -17.22 -4.81 3.33
N PRO A 139 -16.75 -3.70 3.93
CA PRO A 139 -15.61 -2.97 3.39
C PRO A 139 -14.38 -3.90 3.37
N PRO A 140 -13.57 -3.83 2.31
CA PRO A 140 -12.35 -4.63 2.20
C PRO A 140 -11.37 -4.27 3.34
N ASN A 141 -10.62 -5.26 3.78
CA ASN A 141 -9.56 -5.06 4.77
C ASN A 141 -8.26 -4.62 4.10
N ALA A 142 -8.00 -5.15 2.90
CA ALA A 142 -6.82 -4.93 2.07
C ALA A 142 -7.13 -4.09 0.82
N ILE A 143 -6.11 -3.43 0.26
CA ILE A 143 -6.24 -2.75 -1.04
C ILE A 143 -6.38 -3.75 -2.19
N SER A 144 -5.72 -4.90 -2.10
CA SER A 144 -5.84 -6.01 -3.06
C SER A 144 -7.23 -6.69 -3.05
N ASP A 145 -8.07 -6.36 -2.07
CA ASP A 145 -9.48 -6.77 -2.00
C ASP A 145 -10.45 -5.71 -2.53
N CYS A 146 -9.96 -4.51 -2.84
CA CYS A 146 -10.76 -3.45 -3.42
C CYS A 146 -11.04 -3.70 -4.91
N THR A 147 -12.09 -3.06 -5.39
CA THR A 147 -12.36 -2.86 -6.81
C THR A 147 -12.82 -1.41 -6.98
N PRO A 148 -12.83 -0.85 -8.20
CA PRO A 148 -13.43 0.46 -8.45
C PRO A 148 -14.93 0.55 -8.13
N TYR A 149 -15.57 -0.61 -7.88
CA TYR A 149 -16.99 -0.75 -7.56
C TYR A 149 -17.24 -1.03 -6.07
N SER A 150 -16.19 -1.19 -5.28
CA SER A 150 -16.30 -1.28 -3.83
C SER A 150 -16.72 0.09 -3.28
N GLN A 151 -17.48 0.11 -2.18
CA GLN A 151 -17.93 1.37 -1.59
C GLN A 151 -16.75 2.29 -1.31
N GLY A 152 -16.77 3.48 -1.93
CA GLY A 152 -15.71 4.49 -1.83
C GLY A 152 -14.41 4.16 -2.57
N GLY A 153 -14.38 3.07 -3.35
CA GLY A 153 -13.29 2.71 -4.24
C GLY A 153 -11.96 2.39 -3.55
N TYR A 154 -10.87 2.53 -4.29
CA TYR A 154 -9.52 2.40 -3.73
C TYR A 154 -9.14 3.58 -2.85
N LEU A 155 -9.61 4.80 -3.17
CA LEU A 155 -9.26 6.01 -2.43
C LEU A 155 -9.73 5.97 -0.97
N THR A 156 -10.92 5.42 -0.70
CA THR A 156 -11.40 5.25 0.68
C THR A 156 -10.51 4.33 1.49
N GLN A 157 -10.01 3.26 0.86
CA GLN A 157 -9.13 2.32 1.52
C GLN A 157 -7.73 2.91 1.72
N LEU A 158 -7.19 3.63 0.74
CA LEU A 158 -5.90 4.32 0.82
C LEU A 158 -5.85 5.30 2.00
N PHE A 159 -6.89 6.10 2.17
CA PHE A 159 -6.98 7.13 3.20
C PHE A 159 -7.80 6.71 4.42
N LYS A 160 -7.93 5.40 4.67
CA LYS A 160 -8.72 4.89 5.80
C LYS A 160 -8.26 5.54 7.12
N HIS A 161 -9.16 6.29 7.78
CA HIS A 161 -8.88 7.06 9.00
C HIS A 161 -7.83 8.19 8.84
N ILE A 162 -7.71 8.74 7.63
CA ILE A 162 -6.88 9.89 7.29
C ILE A 162 -7.76 10.86 6.52
N SER A 163 -7.82 12.12 6.95
CA SER A 163 -8.40 13.17 6.13
C SER A 163 -7.38 13.60 5.08
N PRO A 164 -7.64 13.48 3.76
CA PRO A 164 -6.70 13.94 2.75
C PRO A 164 -6.36 15.44 2.91
N ALA A 165 -7.29 16.25 3.39
CA ALA A 165 -7.07 17.68 3.63
C ALA A 165 -5.98 17.98 4.69
N GLU A 166 -5.66 17.03 5.56
CA GLU A 166 -4.62 17.17 6.59
C GLU A 166 -3.22 16.77 6.10
N LEU A 167 -3.13 16.14 4.93
CA LEU A 167 -1.87 15.67 4.38
C LEU A 167 -1.06 16.81 3.78
N LYS A 168 0.23 16.85 4.13
CA LYS A 168 1.21 17.82 3.61
C LYS A 168 2.05 17.21 2.50
N ILE A 169 1.39 16.53 1.56
CA ILE A 169 2.02 15.97 0.37
C ILE A 169 1.97 16.98 -0.79
N ARG A 170 2.70 16.72 -1.87
CA ARG A 170 2.68 17.47 -3.12
C ARG A 170 1.76 16.83 -4.15
N GLN A 171 1.74 15.50 -4.20
CA GLN A 171 1.04 14.77 -5.25
C GLN A 171 0.50 13.42 -4.78
N LEU A 172 -0.69 13.10 -5.27
CA LEU A 172 -1.28 11.77 -5.30
C LEU A 172 -1.42 11.32 -6.76
N SER A 173 -0.92 10.14 -7.10
CA SER A 173 -1.12 9.49 -8.41
C SER A 173 -1.74 8.11 -8.19
N VAL A 174 -2.88 7.86 -8.81
CA VAL A 174 -3.58 6.58 -8.74
C VAL A 174 -3.81 6.08 -10.16
N HIS A 175 -3.30 4.88 -10.46
CA HIS A 175 -3.50 4.21 -11.73
C HIS A 175 -4.10 2.83 -11.44
N VAL A 176 -5.27 2.56 -12.00
CA VAL A 176 -5.94 1.26 -11.89
C VAL A 176 -6.20 0.77 -13.29
N ASP A 177 -5.47 -0.26 -13.70
CA ASP A 177 -5.61 -0.86 -15.03
C ASP A 177 -6.30 -2.22 -14.89
N ILE A 178 -7.41 -2.38 -15.61
CA ILE A 178 -8.26 -3.55 -15.49
C ILE A 178 -8.29 -4.26 -16.83
N MET A 179 -7.71 -5.45 -16.86
CA MET A 179 -7.71 -6.30 -18.04
C MET A 179 -8.87 -7.28 -18.00
N ILE A 180 -9.74 -7.25 -19.01
CA ILE A 180 -10.79 -8.25 -19.20
C ILE A 180 -10.68 -8.90 -20.57
N GLU A 181 -11.12 -10.15 -20.67
CA GLU A 181 -11.09 -10.88 -21.95
C GLU A 181 -12.14 -10.34 -22.93
N SER A 182 -13.38 -10.17 -22.46
CA SER A 182 -14.52 -9.69 -23.25
C SER A 182 -15.61 -9.10 -22.35
N LEU A 183 -16.51 -8.29 -22.91
CA LEU A 183 -17.68 -7.77 -22.20
C LEU A 183 -18.86 -8.76 -22.15
N GLU A 184 -18.83 -9.86 -22.92
CA GLU A 184 -19.94 -10.81 -23.05
C GLU A 184 -20.44 -11.37 -21.70
N ASN A 185 -19.53 -11.58 -20.74
CA ASN A 185 -19.86 -12.13 -19.42
C ASN A 185 -19.69 -11.11 -18.27
N VAL A 186 -19.46 -9.84 -18.59
CA VAL A 186 -19.16 -8.80 -17.59
C VAL A 186 -19.98 -7.55 -17.90
N PHE A 187 -20.96 -7.27 -17.05
CA PHE A 187 -21.77 -6.05 -17.18
C PHE A 187 -21.20 -4.94 -16.30
N LEU A 188 -20.36 -4.09 -16.90
CA LEU A 188 -19.64 -3.04 -16.22
C LEU A 188 -20.41 -1.72 -16.24
N GLN A 189 -20.61 -1.15 -15.06
CA GLN A 189 -21.02 0.24 -14.91
C GLN A 189 -19.79 1.13 -15.01
N CYS A 190 -19.99 2.43 -15.28
CA CYS A 190 -18.92 3.41 -15.07
C CYS A 190 -18.50 3.35 -13.59
N PRO A 191 -17.20 3.19 -13.27
CA PRO A 191 -16.73 3.21 -11.90
C PRO A 191 -16.81 4.65 -11.37
N THR A 192 -17.70 4.87 -10.41
CA THR A 192 -17.97 6.21 -9.86
C THR A 192 -17.65 6.34 -8.38
N GLU A 193 -17.29 5.25 -7.70
CA GLU A 193 -17.00 5.29 -6.25
C GLU A 193 -15.74 6.10 -5.95
N ASP A 194 -14.65 5.88 -6.70
CA ASP A 194 -13.43 6.69 -6.61
C ASP A 194 -13.68 8.14 -7.08
N LEU A 195 -14.43 8.35 -8.17
CA LEU A 195 -14.80 9.71 -8.62
C LEU A 195 -15.55 10.47 -7.54
N LYS A 196 -16.55 9.83 -6.91
CA LYS A 196 -17.32 10.42 -5.83
C LYS A 196 -16.42 10.78 -4.65
N TYR A 197 -15.59 9.84 -4.20
CA TYR A 197 -14.65 10.11 -3.11
C TYR A 197 -13.72 11.28 -3.45
N ALA A 198 -13.18 11.30 -4.67
CA ALA A 198 -12.27 12.34 -5.12
C ALA A 198 -12.94 13.72 -5.12
N MET A 199 -14.16 13.81 -5.65
CA MET A 199 -14.95 15.05 -5.65
C MET A 199 -15.28 15.53 -4.24
N ASP A 200 -15.61 14.61 -3.33
CA ASP A 200 -16.02 14.92 -1.96
C ASP A 200 -14.82 15.30 -1.06
N ASN A 201 -13.64 14.72 -1.28
CA ASN A 201 -12.52 14.79 -0.34
C ASN A 201 -11.23 15.40 -0.92
N LEU A 202 -10.92 15.16 -2.20
CA LEU A 202 -9.65 15.58 -2.81
C LEU A 202 -9.71 16.97 -3.44
N VAL A 203 -10.89 17.44 -3.86
CA VAL A 203 -11.06 18.81 -4.38
C VAL A 203 -10.63 19.88 -3.37
N ALA A 204 -10.85 19.62 -2.07
CA ALA A 204 -10.46 20.51 -0.99
C ALA A 204 -9.02 20.30 -0.49
N ALA A 205 -8.31 19.31 -1.02
CA ALA A 205 -6.93 19.02 -0.62
C ALA A 205 -5.94 20.06 -1.18
N GLN A 206 -4.80 20.21 -0.51
CA GLN A 206 -3.76 21.18 -0.87
C GLN A 206 -2.67 20.61 -1.80
N PHE A 207 -2.97 19.50 -2.48
CA PHE A 207 -2.04 18.80 -3.35
C PHE A 207 -2.70 18.38 -4.66
N SER A 208 -1.88 18.14 -5.68
CA SER A 208 -2.35 17.65 -6.99
C SER A 208 -2.75 16.18 -6.88
N SER A 209 -3.95 15.86 -7.38
CA SER A 209 -4.45 14.49 -7.42
C SER A 209 -4.72 14.08 -8.85
N PHE A 210 -4.07 13.02 -9.30
CA PHE A 210 -4.29 12.40 -10.61
C PHE A 210 -4.82 11.00 -10.38
N VAL A 211 -6.07 10.75 -10.79
CA VAL A 211 -6.72 9.45 -10.62
C VAL A 211 -7.12 8.94 -11.99
N GLN A 212 -6.52 7.84 -12.42
CA GLN A 212 -6.79 7.21 -13.70
C GLN A 212 -7.27 5.78 -13.46
N ILE A 213 -8.48 5.49 -13.92
CA ILE A 213 -9.01 4.13 -13.97
C ILE A 213 -9.18 3.75 -15.43
N SER A 214 -8.65 2.61 -15.82
CA SER A 214 -8.73 2.12 -17.19
C SER A 214 -9.30 0.71 -17.22
N ILE A 215 -10.16 0.44 -18.20
CA ILE A 215 -10.63 -0.92 -18.50
C ILE A 215 -10.22 -1.24 -19.94
N CYS A 216 -9.35 -2.22 -20.08
CA CYS A 216 -8.91 -2.75 -21.35
C CYS A 216 -9.61 -4.09 -21.63
N CYS A 217 -10.27 -4.17 -22.78
CA CYS A 217 -10.95 -5.37 -23.24
C CYS A 217 -10.14 -6.04 -24.36
N ALA A 218 -9.64 -7.26 -24.11
CA ALA A 218 -8.74 -7.96 -25.03
C ALA A 218 -9.39 -8.30 -26.38
N GLN A 219 -10.70 -8.56 -26.40
CA GLN A 219 -11.43 -8.95 -27.61
C GLN A 219 -12.66 -8.09 -27.82
N ILE A 220 -12.91 -7.73 -29.07
CA ILE A 220 -14.17 -7.12 -29.53
C ILE A 220 -15.12 -8.25 -29.95
N ARG A 221 -16.32 -8.31 -29.37
CA ARG A 221 -17.39 -9.23 -29.79
C ARG A 221 -18.63 -8.46 -30.23
N ALA A 222 -19.39 -9.03 -31.17
CA ALA A 222 -20.64 -8.43 -31.65
C ALA A 222 -21.70 -8.27 -30.53
N SER A 223 -21.62 -9.10 -29.49
CA SER A 223 -22.46 -9.04 -28.29
C SER A 223 -22.16 -7.84 -27.38
N ASP A 224 -21.03 -7.16 -27.57
CA ASP A 224 -20.54 -6.15 -26.63
C ASP A 224 -21.32 -4.83 -26.71
N ASP A 225 -22.10 -4.62 -27.78
CA ASP A 225 -22.81 -3.37 -28.04
C ASP A 225 -23.66 -2.91 -26.86
N PHE A 226 -24.41 -3.82 -26.24
CA PHE A 226 -25.26 -3.47 -25.10
C PHE A 226 -24.44 -3.06 -23.88
N ALA A 227 -23.44 -3.86 -23.50
CA ALA A 227 -22.58 -3.59 -22.34
C ALA A 227 -21.77 -2.30 -22.53
N ARG A 228 -21.20 -2.11 -23.73
CA ARG A 228 -20.50 -0.88 -24.11
C ARG A 228 -21.41 0.34 -24.02
N ASN A 229 -22.59 0.31 -24.66
CA ASN A 229 -23.52 1.44 -24.62
C ASN A 229 -23.96 1.77 -23.19
N PHE A 230 -24.16 0.76 -22.35
CA PHE A 230 -24.48 0.96 -20.95
C PHE A 230 -23.33 1.64 -20.16
N LEU A 231 -22.08 1.23 -20.40
CA LEU A 231 -20.89 1.88 -19.83
C LEU A 231 -20.80 3.36 -20.26
N LEU A 232 -20.94 3.63 -21.56
CA LEU A 232 -20.91 5.00 -22.13
C LEU A 232 -22.02 5.89 -21.54
N GLN A 233 -23.23 5.37 -21.38
CA GLN A 233 -24.32 6.10 -20.71
C GLN A 233 -23.96 6.43 -19.26
N GLY A 234 -23.32 5.50 -18.55
CA GLY A 234 -22.79 5.73 -17.21
C GLY A 234 -21.75 6.85 -17.16
N MET A 235 -20.83 6.89 -18.13
CA MET A 235 -19.81 7.94 -18.25
C MET A 235 -20.47 9.31 -18.48
N GLN A 236 -21.39 9.40 -19.44
CA GLN A 236 -22.13 10.63 -19.72
C GLN A 236 -22.92 11.13 -18.50
N TYR A 237 -23.55 10.20 -17.77
CA TYR A 237 -24.25 10.54 -16.54
C TYR A 237 -23.31 11.08 -15.46
N ALA A 238 -22.17 10.42 -15.25
CA ALA A 238 -21.15 10.86 -14.29
C ALA A 238 -20.61 12.25 -14.62
N LEU A 239 -20.29 12.50 -15.90
CA LEU A 239 -19.85 13.82 -16.37
C LEU A 239 -20.91 14.90 -16.12
N LYS A 240 -22.18 14.61 -16.44
CA LYS A 240 -23.28 15.55 -16.17
C LYS A 240 -23.36 15.91 -14.68
N GLN A 241 -23.29 14.92 -13.80
CA GLN A 241 -23.33 15.14 -12.34
C GLN A 241 -22.11 15.95 -11.86
N SER A 242 -20.91 15.68 -12.38
CA SER A 242 -19.70 16.44 -12.06
C SER A 242 -19.79 17.89 -12.56
N ALA A 243 -20.34 18.12 -13.76
CA ALA A 243 -20.56 19.45 -14.32
C ALA A 243 -21.58 20.26 -13.50
N GLU A 244 -22.65 19.62 -13.00
CA GLU A 244 -23.66 20.27 -12.13
C GLU A 244 -23.06 20.83 -10.83
N VAL A 245 -21.96 20.24 -10.34
CA VAL A 245 -21.20 20.75 -9.19
C VAL A 245 -20.00 21.62 -9.58
N GLY A 246 -19.95 22.07 -10.84
CA GLY A 246 -18.97 23.04 -11.33
C GLY A 246 -17.59 22.47 -11.69
N ALA A 247 -17.47 21.16 -11.94
CA ALA A 247 -16.25 20.59 -12.52
C ALA A 247 -16.19 20.89 -14.04
N LYS A 248 -14.97 21.06 -14.56
CA LYS A 248 -14.72 20.98 -16.00
C LYS A 248 -14.75 19.51 -16.40
N THR A 249 -15.41 19.22 -17.52
CA THR A 249 -15.62 17.85 -17.99
C THR A 249 -15.29 17.72 -19.46
N GLU A 250 -14.74 16.57 -19.84
CA GLU A 250 -14.41 16.21 -21.21
C GLU A 250 -14.85 14.75 -21.48
N PHE A 251 -15.28 14.48 -22.71
CA PHE A 251 -15.69 13.17 -23.16
C PHE A 251 -15.13 12.93 -24.57
N VAL A 252 -14.12 12.08 -24.70
CA VAL A 252 -13.54 11.72 -25.99
C VAL A 252 -14.05 10.36 -26.40
N VAL A 253 -14.49 10.25 -27.65
CA VAL A 253 -14.92 8.99 -28.25
C VAL A 253 -14.17 8.84 -29.57
N GLU A 254 -13.41 7.75 -29.70
CA GLU A 254 -12.70 7.39 -30.91
C GLU A 254 -13.22 6.04 -31.42
N PRO A 255 -14.33 6.03 -32.18
CA PRO A 255 -15.03 4.81 -32.54
C PRO A 255 -14.19 3.82 -33.36
N CYS A 256 -13.27 4.35 -34.19
CA CYS A 256 -12.40 3.56 -35.05
C CYS A 256 -11.32 2.81 -34.26
N GLU A 257 -10.92 3.36 -33.10
CA GLU A 257 -9.89 2.78 -32.24
C GLU A 257 -10.50 1.96 -31.10
N GLY A 258 -11.84 2.01 -30.96
CA GLY A 258 -12.54 1.37 -29.87
C GLY A 258 -12.21 1.99 -28.51
N TYR A 259 -11.79 3.26 -28.49
CA TYR A 259 -11.40 4.02 -27.31
C TYR A 259 -12.49 5.01 -26.92
N VAL A 260 -12.71 5.16 -25.62
CA VAL A 260 -13.52 6.21 -25.02
C VAL A 260 -12.91 6.60 -23.68
N ASP A 261 -12.92 7.88 -23.37
CA ASP A 261 -12.57 8.37 -22.03
C ASP A 261 -13.52 9.46 -21.55
N MET A 262 -13.46 9.67 -20.25
CA MET A 262 -14.03 10.83 -19.60
C MET A 262 -13.00 11.42 -18.66
N THR A 263 -12.91 12.74 -18.66
CA THR A 263 -12.04 13.50 -17.75
C THR A 263 -12.89 14.48 -16.94
N VAL A 264 -12.62 14.55 -15.64
CA VAL A 264 -13.25 15.48 -14.69
C VAL A 264 -12.15 16.23 -13.97
N GLU A 265 -12.13 17.55 -14.15
CA GLU A 265 -11.18 18.45 -13.51
C GLU A 265 -11.90 19.40 -12.55
N LYS A 266 -11.41 19.49 -11.31
CA LYS A 266 -11.88 20.51 -10.35
C LYS A 266 -10.82 20.84 -9.32
N GLY A 267 -10.40 22.11 -9.29
CA GLY A 267 -9.34 22.55 -8.38
C GLY A 267 -8.00 21.90 -8.75
N GLN A 268 -7.42 21.13 -7.83
CA GLN A 268 -6.18 20.35 -8.03
C GLN A 268 -6.43 18.87 -8.33
N LEU A 269 -7.69 18.48 -8.58
CA LEU A 269 -8.08 17.13 -8.94
C LEU A 269 -8.26 17.00 -10.45
N GLU A 270 -7.63 15.98 -11.02
CA GLU A 270 -7.89 15.41 -12.33
C GLU A 270 -8.27 13.94 -12.15
N TYR A 271 -9.47 13.58 -12.59
CA TYR A 271 -9.97 12.22 -12.60
C TYR A 271 -10.28 11.80 -14.03
N THR A 272 -9.73 10.67 -14.45
CA THR A 272 -9.92 10.10 -15.77
C THR A 272 -10.42 8.67 -15.64
N PHE A 273 -11.46 8.35 -16.40
CA PHE A 273 -11.88 6.97 -16.63
C PHE A 273 -11.86 6.67 -18.12
N ALA A 274 -11.11 5.65 -18.52
CA ALA A 274 -10.98 5.21 -19.90
C ALA A 274 -11.47 3.77 -20.08
N PHE A 275 -12.11 3.51 -21.21
CA PHE A 275 -12.40 2.17 -21.71
C PHE A 275 -11.86 2.04 -23.12
N PHE A 276 -11.15 0.95 -23.39
CA PHE A 276 -10.64 0.68 -24.72
C PHE A 276 -10.54 -0.81 -25.00
N TYR A 277 -10.57 -1.16 -26.29
CA TYR A 277 -10.22 -2.49 -26.72
C TYR A 277 -8.71 -2.59 -26.95
N TYR A 278 -8.13 -3.74 -26.64
CA TYR A 278 -6.72 -4.00 -26.91
C TYR A 278 -6.46 -3.85 -28.41
N ASN A 279 -5.54 -2.95 -28.74
CA ASN A 279 -5.09 -2.76 -30.09
C ASN A 279 -3.59 -3.11 -30.17
N PRO A 280 -3.22 -4.27 -30.74
CA PRO A 280 -1.82 -4.69 -30.84
C PRO A 280 -0.92 -3.64 -31.51
N THR A 281 -1.44 -2.86 -32.47
CA THR A 281 -0.62 -1.84 -33.15
C THR A 281 -0.27 -0.63 -32.28
N ILE A 282 -0.96 -0.45 -31.15
CA ILE A 282 -0.73 0.61 -30.17
C ILE A 282 -0.09 0.03 -28.91
N CYS A 283 -0.48 -1.17 -28.51
CA CYS A 283 -0.12 -1.78 -27.23
C CYS A 283 1.16 -2.65 -27.29
N ASP A 284 1.51 -3.21 -28.45
CA ASP A 284 2.75 -3.95 -28.58
C ASP A 284 3.91 -2.96 -28.81
N PRO A 285 5.06 -3.12 -28.10
CA PRO A 285 6.25 -2.35 -28.39
C PRO A 285 6.63 -2.56 -29.85
N THR A 286 6.90 -1.47 -30.57
CA THR A 286 7.35 -1.60 -31.94
C THR A 286 8.70 -2.34 -31.96
N PRO A 287 9.10 -2.98 -33.07
CA PRO A 287 10.43 -3.60 -33.17
C PRO A 287 11.60 -2.66 -32.83
N GLU A 288 11.37 -1.34 -32.88
CA GLU A 288 12.31 -0.28 -32.48
C GLU A 288 12.42 -0.14 -30.95
N ASP A 289 11.33 -0.40 -30.21
CA ASP A 289 11.28 -0.42 -28.73
C ASP A 289 11.82 -1.74 -28.15
N ALA A 290 11.88 -2.80 -28.97
CA ALA A 290 12.38 -4.13 -28.59
C ALA A 290 13.91 -4.28 -28.75
N GLN A 291 14.65 -3.20 -29.00
CA GLN A 291 16.11 -3.29 -29.00
C GLN A 291 16.61 -3.67 -27.60
N PRO A 292 17.41 -4.73 -27.46
CA PRO A 292 18.02 -5.06 -26.18
C PRO A 292 18.90 -3.87 -25.78
N VAL A 293 18.66 -3.35 -24.57
CA VAL A 293 19.63 -2.50 -23.87
C VAL A 293 20.96 -3.25 -23.93
N VAL A 294 21.86 -2.78 -24.80
CA VAL A 294 23.22 -3.30 -24.90
C VAL A 294 23.77 -3.25 -23.48
N PRO A 295 24.25 -4.37 -22.90
CA PRO A 295 24.88 -4.30 -21.60
C PRO A 295 26.02 -3.30 -21.70
N LEU A 296 25.93 -2.22 -20.94
CA LEU A 296 27.06 -1.32 -20.71
C LEU A 296 28.18 -2.20 -20.18
N LEU A 297 29.09 -2.58 -21.08
CA LEU A 297 30.39 -3.12 -20.72
C LEU A 297 31.00 -2.09 -19.78
N THR A 298 31.05 -2.48 -18.50
CA THR A 298 31.89 -1.88 -17.48
C THR A 298 33.31 -1.88 -18.02
N ASN A 299 33.74 -0.73 -18.54
CA ASN A 299 35.16 -0.46 -18.74
C ASN A 299 35.77 -0.35 -17.35
N TYR A 300 36.19 -1.50 -16.83
CA TYR A 300 37.32 -1.57 -15.92
C TYR A 300 38.54 -1.04 -16.66
N TYR A 301 38.99 0.15 -16.30
CA TYR A 301 40.39 0.52 -16.41
C TYR A 301 40.83 1.11 -15.06
N PHE A 302 41.99 0.63 -14.64
CA PHE A 302 42.72 0.92 -13.40
C PHE A 302 42.88 2.42 -13.12
#